data_AF-W0RNM6-F1
#
_entry.id   AF-W0RNM6-F1
#
_cell.length_a   1.000
_cell.length_b   1.000
_cell.length_c   1.000
_cell.angle_alpha   90.00
_cell.angle_beta   90.00
_cell.angle_gamma   90.00
#
_symmetry.space_group_name_H-M   'P 1'
#
loop_
_entity.id
_entity.type
_entity.pdbx_description
1 polymer ?
#
loop_
_entity_poly.entity_id
_entity_poly.type
_entity_poly.pdbx_seq_one_letter_code
_entity_poly.pdbx_strand_id
1 'polypeptide(L)'
;MTQAVVRWVAGRTPAAPPALAEHVARALAAERDSMPDDPSAIPRACLRAAERTLARVLDENESASGAARNVALDLLTADALVTYAFEAASDAPEGLAEIAREAMATLSRVGAT
;
A
#
# COMPACT_ATOMS: atom_id res chain seq x y z
N MET A 1 -1.59 -4.47 20.60
CA MET A 1 -0.79 -3.28 20.21
C MET A 1 -1.04 -3.02 18.73
N THR A 2 -1.21 -1.77 18.32
CA THR A 2 -1.38 -1.40 16.90
C THR A 2 0.00 -1.34 16.23
N GLN A 3 0.16 -2.05 15.11
CA GLN A 3 1.41 -2.15 14.34
C GLN A 3 1.95 -0.78 13.93
N ALA A 4 3.27 -0.64 13.83
CA ALA A 4 4.00 0.59 13.52
C ALA A 4 3.51 1.25 12.23
N VAL A 5 3.34 0.48 11.15
CA VAL A 5 2.83 1.00 9.86
C VAL A 5 1.41 1.54 9.96
N VAL A 6 0.50 0.83 10.64
CA VAL A 6 -0.89 1.28 10.82
C VAL A 6 -0.95 2.58 11.63
N ARG A 7 -0.13 2.68 12.67
CA ARG A 7 -0.03 3.90 13.49
C ARG A 7 0.56 5.07 12.70
N TRP A 8 1.59 4.81 11.90
CA TRP A 8 2.24 5.83 11.08
C TRP A 8 1.27 6.41 10.04
N VAL A 9 0.55 5.55 9.32
CA VAL A 9 -0.46 5.98 8.33
C VAL A 9 -1.61 6.74 8.98
N ALA A 10 -2.12 6.26 10.12
CA ALA A 10 -3.18 6.95 10.86
C ALA A 10 -2.77 8.33 11.40
N GLY A 11 -1.46 8.59 11.54
CA GLY A 11 -0.90 9.86 11.96
C GLY A 11 -0.66 10.86 10.82
N ARG A 12 -1.10 10.57 9.59
CA ARG A 12 -0.91 11.47 8.45
C ARG A 12 -1.86 12.66 8.44
N THR A 13 -1.31 13.80 8.02
CA THR A 13 -2.00 15.09 7.95
C THR A 13 -1.78 15.70 6.56
N PRO A 14 -2.85 16.02 5.82
CA PRO A 14 -4.26 15.84 6.20
C PRO A 14 -4.63 14.36 6.34
N ALA A 15 -5.63 14.07 7.17
CA ALA A 15 -6.15 12.72 7.31
C ALA A 15 -6.80 12.25 5.99
N ALA A 16 -6.63 10.97 5.65
CA ALA A 16 -7.30 10.39 4.50
C ALA A 16 -8.83 10.40 4.68
N PRO A 17 -9.63 10.56 3.61
CA PRO A 17 -11.07 10.40 3.67
C PRO A 17 -11.47 9.03 4.27
N PRO A 18 -12.56 8.93 5.06
CA PRO A 18 -12.88 7.72 5.83
C PRO A 18 -12.90 6.43 5.00
N ALA A 19 -13.52 6.46 3.82
CA ALA A 19 -13.59 5.29 2.94
C ALA A 19 -12.20 4.81 2.49
N LEU A 20 -11.28 5.72 2.18
CA LEU A 20 -9.91 5.38 1.80
C LEU A 20 -9.13 4.87 3.02
N ALA A 21 -9.26 5.54 4.17
CA ALA A 21 -8.61 5.12 5.42
C ALA A 21 -8.97 3.69 5.81
N GLU A 22 -10.24 3.30 5.68
CA GLU A 22 -10.70 1.94 5.93
C GLU A 22 -10.09 0.90 4.97
N HIS A 23 -9.99 1.23 3.67
CA HIS A 23 -9.38 0.32 2.69
C HIS A 23 -7.88 0.16 2.95
N VAL A 24 -7.17 1.25 3.23
CA VAL A 24 -5.74 1.22 3.58
C VAL A 24 -5.51 0.40 4.85
N ALA A 25 -6.33 0.58 5.88
CA ALA A 25 -6.24 -0.20 7.11
C ALA A 25 -6.47 -1.70 6.86
N ARG A 26 -7.43 -2.07 6.01
CA ARG A 26 -7.66 -3.47 5.62
C ARG A 26 -6.48 -4.05 4.84
N ALA A 27 -5.91 -3.31 3.90
CA ALA A 27 -4.75 -3.74 3.13
C ALA A 27 -3.54 -4.00 4.04
N LEU A 28 -3.24 -3.08 4.97
CA LEU A 28 -2.14 -3.25 5.94
C LEU A 28 -2.39 -4.38 6.94
N ALA A 29 -3.65 -4.62 7.33
CA ALA A 29 -3.98 -5.73 8.23
C ALA A 29 -3.65 -7.11 7.62
N ALA A 30 -3.72 -7.24 6.30
CA ALA A 30 -3.32 -8.46 5.59
C ALA A 30 -1.80 -8.70 5.64
N GLU A 31 -1.00 -7.65 5.82
CA GLU A 31 0.46 -7.71 5.93
C GLU A 31 0.97 -7.95 7.35
N ARG A 32 0.08 -7.87 8.36
CA ARG A 32 0.46 -7.74 9.77
C ARG A 32 1.47 -8.79 10.22
N ASP A 33 1.25 -10.04 9.84
CA ASP A 33 2.04 -11.16 10.32
C ASP A 33 3.31 -11.40 9.47
N SER A 34 3.45 -10.70 8.34
CA SER A 34 4.56 -10.83 7.39
C SER A 34 5.67 -9.78 7.58
N MET A 35 5.48 -8.80 8.48
CA MET A 35 6.37 -7.66 8.63
C MET A 35 6.77 -7.40 10.08
N PRO A 36 8.04 -7.02 10.34
CA PRO A 36 8.46 -6.55 11.65
C PRO A 36 7.64 -5.36 12.12
N ASP A 37 7.37 -5.29 13.43
CA ASP A 37 6.68 -4.15 14.06
C ASP A 37 7.67 -3.01 14.38
N ASP A 38 8.33 -2.47 13.35
CA ASP A 38 9.39 -1.46 13.45
C ASP A 38 9.24 -0.35 12.38
N PRO A 39 9.57 0.93 12.69
CA PRO A 39 9.47 2.02 11.74
C PRO A 39 10.25 1.83 10.42
N SER A 40 11.40 1.14 10.43
CA SER A 40 12.18 0.89 9.22
C SER A 40 11.48 -0.07 8.24
N ALA A 41 10.49 -0.84 8.71
CA ALA A 41 9.70 -1.74 7.86
C ALA A 41 8.55 -1.02 7.13
N ILE A 42 8.22 0.22 7.50
CA ILE A 42 7.06 0.97 6.98
C ILE A 42 7.09 1.08 5.44
N PRO A 43 8.19 1.49 4.77
CA PRO A 43 8.20 1.60 3.32
C PRO A 43 7.85 0.29 2.62
N ARG A 44 8.46 -0.82 3.05
CA ARG A 44 8.23 -2.16 2.47
C ARG A 44 6.85 -2.71 2.81
N ALA A 45 6.34 -2.47 4.01
CA ALA A 45 4.99 -2.89 4.38
C ALA A 45 3.94 -2.21 3.49
N CYS A 46 4.09 -0.90 3.24
CA CYS A 46 3.24 -0.17 2.32
C CYS A 46 3.35 -0.68 0.87
N LEU A 47 4.57 -0.91 0.36
CA LEU A 47 4.76 -1.45 -1.00
C LEU A 47 4.12 -2.83 -1.20
N ARG A 48 4.27 -3.75 -0.23
CA ARG A 48 3.65 -5.08 -0.33
C ARG A 48 2.13 -5.02 -0.28
N ALA A 49 1.58 -4.19 0.59
CA ALA A 49 0.13 -3.96 0.63
C ALA A 49 -0.37 -3.40 -0.71
N ALA A 50 0.39 -2.47 -1.33
CA ALA A 50 0.05 -1.92 -2.64
C ALA A 50 0.08 -2.99 -3.74
N GLU A 51 1.14 -3.81 -3.79
CA GLU A 51 1.29 -4.92 -4.72
C GLU A 51 0.10 -5.88 -4.66
N ARG A 52 -0.25 -6.36 -3.46
CA ARG A 52 -1.37 -7.30 -3.29
C ARG A 52 -2.72 -6.68 -3.63
N THR A 53 -2.91 -5.41 -3.28
CA THR A 53 -4.14 -4.69 -3.63
C THR A 53 -4.28 -4.57 -5.15
N LEU A 54 -3.19 -4.20 -5.84
CA LEU A 54 -3.18 -4.09 -7.29
C LEU A 54 -3.38 -5.46 -7.97
N ALA A 55 -2.74 -6.53 -7.47
CA ALA A 55 -2.93 -7.88 -7.98
C ALA A 55 -4.40 -8.31 -7.91
N ARG A 56 -5.04 -8.11 -6.75
CA ARG A 56 -6.47 -8.39 -6.58
C ARG A 56 -7.34 -7.61 -7.57
N VAL A 57 -7.03 -6.33 -7.77
CA VAL A 57 -7.78 -5.49 -8.72
C VAL A 57 -7.67 -6.06 -10.13
N LEU A 58 -6.48 -6.49 -10.57
CA LEU A 58 -6.30 -7.05 -11.91
C LEU A 58 -7.04 -8.40 -12.06
N ASP A 59 -6.99 -9.26 -11.04
CA ASP A 59 -7.68 -10.55 -11.04
C ASP A 59 -9.21 -10.40 -11.06
N GLU A 60 -9.77 -9.45 -10.31
CA GLU A 60 -11.23 -9.27 -10.17
C GLU A 60 -11.88 -8.49 -11.32
N ASN A 61 -11.13 -7.65 -12.04
CA ASN A 61 -11.67 -6.82 -13.12
C ASN A 61 -12.12 -7.61 -14.36
N GLU A 62 -11.67 -8.85 -14.54
CA GLU A 62 -12.13 -9.69 -15.66
C GLU A 62 -13.61 -10.11 -15.53
N SER A 63 -14.23 -9.99 -14.34
CA SER A 63 -15.51 -10.68 -14.05
C SER A 63 -16.73 -9.82 -13.67
N ALA A 64 -16.66 -8.50 -13.44
CA ALA A 64 -17.81 -7.79 -12.84
C ALA A 64 -18.12 -6.35 -13.32
N SER A 65 -19.17 -6.23 -14.14
CA SER A 65 -19.78 -4.95 -14.60
C SER A 65 -20.41 -4.09 -13.47
N GLY A 66 -20.53 -4.61 -12.24
CA GLY A 66 -21.04 -3.88 -11.06
C GLY A 66 -19.98 -3.35 -10.09
N ALA A 67 -18.69 -3.64 -10.32
CA ALA A 67 -17.60 -3.45 -9.35
C ALA A 67 -16.84 -2.11 -9.45
N ALA A 68 -17.19 -1.23 -10.39
CA ALA A 68 -16.35 -0.08 -10.77
C ALA A 68 -15.98 0.88 -9.61
N ARG A 69 -16.87 1.11 -8.63
CA ARG A 69 -16.57 1.98 -7.49
C ARG A 69 -15.62 1.32 -6.49
N ASN A 70 -15.75 0.02 -6.26
CA ASN A 70 -14.86 -0.73 -5.37
C ASN A 70 -13.47 -0.85 -6.00
N VAL A 71 -13.41 -1.11 -7.32
CA VAL A 71 -12.16 -1.09 -8.09
C VAL A 71 -11.47 0.28 -8.00
N ALA A 72 -12.21 1.38 -8.16
CA ALA A 72 -11.64 2.71 -8.04
C ALA A 72 -11.07 2.99 -6.64
N LEU A 73 -11.74 2.54 -5.58
CA LEU A 73 -11.24 2.66 -4.21
C LEU A 73 -9.99 1.79 -3.96
N ASP A 74 -9.94 0.58 -4.54
CA ASP A 74 -8.77 -0.28 -4.41
C ASP A 74 -7.56 0.28 -5.19
N LEU A 75 -7.78 0.86 -6.37
CA LEU A 75 -6.73 1.56 -7.11
C LEU A 75 -6.20 2.79 -6.33
N LEU A 76 -7.10 3.60 -5.76
CA LEU A 76 -6.70 4.70 -4.87
C LEU A 76 -5.97 4.22 -3.61
N THR A 77 -6.33 3.03 -3.11
CA THR A 77 -5.66 2.41 -1.96
C THR A 77 -4.23 2.00 -2.34
N ALA A 78 -4.04 1.36 -3.49
CA ALA A 78 -2.71 1.00 -3.98
C ALA A 78 -1.84 2.25 -4.23
N ASP A 79 -2.40 3.30 -4.86
CA ASP A 79 -1.72 4.58 -5.07
C ASP A 79 -1.28 5.23 -3.74
N ALA A 80 -2.21 5.37 -2.78
CA ALA A 80 -1.91 5.94 -1.47
C ALA A 80 -0.84 5.14 -0.72
N LEU A 81 -0.87 3.81 -0.78
CA LEU A 81 0.16 2.96 -0.17
C LEU A 81 1.53 3.17 -0.81
N VAL A 82 1.61 3.34 -2.13
CA VAL A 82 2.88 3.70 -2.80
C VAL A 82 3.34 5.09 -2.36
N THR A 83 2.45 6.08 -2.28
CA THR A 83 2.78 7.41 -1.74
C THR A 83 3.34 7.32 -0.33
N TYR A 84 2.68 6.57 0.56
CA TYR A 84 3.12 6.36 1.94
C TYR A 84 4.46 5.65 2.03
N ALA A 85 4.75 4.71 1.13
CA ALA A 85 6.04 4.06 1.08
C ALA A 85 7.17 5.07 0.78
N PHE A 86 6.94 5.96 -0.18
CA PHE A 86 7.92 7.00 -0.54
C PHE A 86 8.04 8.09 0.51
N GLU A 87 6.93 8.53 1.10
CA GLU A 87 6.95 9.47 2.23
C GLU A 87 7.78 8.91 3.40
N ALA A 88 7.53 7.67 3.80
CA ALA A 88 8.30 7.03 4.87
C ALA A 88 9.78 6.84 4.49
N ALA A 89 10.07 6.53 3.22
CA ALA A 89 11.45 6.41 2.75
C ALA A 89 12.17 7.77 2.66
N SER A 90 11.45 8.87 2.51
CA SER A 90 12.03 10.21 2.41
C SER A 90 12.66 10.71 3.72
N ASP A 91 12.27 10.13 4.86
CA ASP A 91 12.90 10.38 6.17
C ASP A 91 14.34 9.83 6.25
N ALA A 92 14.73 8.90 5.36
CA ALA A 92 16.07 8.33 5.24
C ALA A 92 16.52 8.30 3.75
N PRO A 93 16.96 9.44 3.19
CA PRO A 93 17.16 9.62 1.75
C PRO A 93 18.12 8.63 1.11
N GLU A 94 19.07 8.08 1.87
CA GLU A 94 20.05 7.10 1.39
C GLU A 94 19.37 5.79 0.93
N GLY A 95 18.20 5.46 1.50
CA GLY A 95 17.41 4.28 1.13
C GLY A 95 16.38 4.52 0.02
N LEU A 96 16.13 5.77 -0.37
CA LEU A 96 15.02 6.12 -1.26
C LEU A 96 15.17 5.52 -2.66
N ALA A 97 16.39 5.52 -3.22
CA ALA A 97 16.65 4.95 -4.54
C ALA A 97 16.38 3.44 -4.58
N GLU A 98 16.70 2.74 -3.49
CA GLU A 98 16.46 1.30 -3.37
C GLU A 98 14.97 0.99 -3.27
N ILE A 99 14.21 1.76 -2.47
CA ILE A 99 12.75 1.64 -2.38
C ILE A 99 12.09 1.93 -3.73
N ALA A 100 12.55 2.95 -4.46
CA ALA A 100 12.04 3.25 -5.80
C ALA A 100 12.27 2.10 -6.78
N ARG A 101 13.48 1.51 -6.76
CA ARG A 101 13.83 0.36 -7.58
C ARG A 101 12.98 -0.86 -7.22
N GLU A 102 12.78 -1.13 -5.93
CA GLU A 102 11.93 -2.21 -5.42
C GLU A 102 10.47 -2.01 -5.88
N ALA A 103 9.92 -0.80 -5.74
CA ALA A 103 8.58 -0.46 -6.17
C ALA A 103 8.39 -0.71 -7.67
N MET A 104 9.29 -0.21 -8.51
CA MET A 104 9.22 -0.39 -9.97
C MET A 104 9.31 -1.86 -10.37
N ALA A 105 10.26 -2.59 -9.80
CA ALA A 105 10.43 -4.02 -10.08
C ALA A 105 9.21 -4.84 -9.65
N THR A 106 8.59 -4.47 -8.54
CA THR A 106 7.43 -5.16 -7.99
C THR A 106 6.17 -4.87 -8.81
N LEU A 107 5.82 -3.59 -8.97
CA LEU A 107 4.59 -3.17 -9.63
C LEU A 107 4.53 -3.56 -11.12
N SER A 108 5.66 -3.53 -11.82
CA SER A 108 5.73 -3.92 -13.24
C SER A 108 5.41 -5.40 -13.50
N ARG A 109 5.49 -6.26 -12.48
CA ARG A 109 5.20 -7.69 -12.60
C ARG A 109 3.77 -8.07 -12.24
N VAL A 110 3.01 -7.18 -11.61
CA VAL A 110 1.69 -7.48 -11.05
C VAL A 110 0.66 -7.89 -12.12
N GLY A 111 0.80 -7.40 -13.36
CA GLY A 111 -0.06 -7.78 -14.49
C GLY A 111 0.58 -8.72 -15.52
N ALA A 112 1.71 -9.33 -15.19
CA ALA A 112 2.46 -10.21 -16.09
C ALA A 112 2.19 -11.71 -15.84
N THR A 113 1.27 -12.04 -14.94
CA THR A 113 0.82 -13.39 -14.59
C THR A 113 -0.48 -13.72 -15.29
#